data_AF-A0A197JHJ6-F1
#
_entry.id   AF-A0A197JHJ6-F1
#
_cell.length_a   1.000
_cell.length_b   1.000
_cell.length_c   1.000
_cell.angle_alpha   90.00
_cell.angle_beta   90.00
_cell.angle_gamma   90.00
#
_symmetry.space_group_name_H-M   'P 1'
#
loop_
_entity.id
_entity.type
_entity.pdbx_description
1 polymer ?
#
loop_
_entity_poly.entity_id
_entity_poly.type
_entity_poly.pdbx_seq_one_letter_code
_entity_poly.pdbx_strand_id
1 'polypeptide(L)'
;MSWKAVAPGGGRQLAGKDFEGNLYFEKPDPNGGRYPRRTVELANPELSEANYDDANISVQWQAWLRNTRKDPPTLTEIQRDEARKLLTVARAKALDQAWQDRKAELALEQAQGRQAILGLASSASKADSAEETATSAAGSSGEEDSAKSAARKQIEEREAARKAGFKPQVQQGDSFEPQAWSPVATRRR
;
A
#
# COMPACT_ATOMS: atom_id res chain seq x y z
N MET A 1 -14.59 39.07 -18.32
CA MET A 1 -15.29 39.29 -17.04
C MET A 1 -16.03 38.00 -16.65
N SER A 2 -15.61 37.31 -15.60
CA SER A 2 -16.29 36.09 -15.09
C SER A 2 -17.29 36.50 -14.00
N TRP A 3 -18.56 36.23 -14.22
CA TRP A 3 -19.67 36.53 -13.31
C TRP A 3 -19.73 35.45 -12.22
N LYS A 4 -19.09 35.68 -11.08
CA LYS A 4 -19.28 34.84 -9.88
C LYS A 4 -20.64 35.21 -9.27
N ALA A 5 -21.58 34.27 -9.26
CA ALA A 5 -22.87 34.44 -8.60
C ALA A 5 -22.65 34.61 -7.08
N VAL A 6 -23.10 35.75 -6.55
CA VAL A 6 -23.09 36.05 -5.12
C VAL A 6 -24.36 35.44 -4.52
N ALA A 7 -24.19 34.56 -3.53
CA ALA A 7 -25.33 33.97 -2.83
C ALA A 7 -25.96 34.98 -1.86
N PRO A 8 -27.28 34.93 -1.59
CA PRO A 8 -27.95 35.87 -0.70
C PRO A 8 -27.55 35.56 0.75
N GLY A 9 -26.68 36.41 1.33
CA GLY A 9 -26.26 36.31 2.73
C GLY A 9 -24.74 36.44 2.93
N GLY A 10 -24.24 37.68 2.96
CA GLY A 10 -22.96 37.99 3.62
C GLY A 10 -21.67 37.76 2.81
N GLY A 11 -21.71 37.86 1.48
CA GLY A 11 -20.49 37.94 0.63
C GLY A 11 -19.81 36.60 0.33
N ARG A 12 -20.50 35.48 0.56
CA ARG A 12 -20.05 34.14 0.12
C ARG A 12 -20.28 33.99 -1.39
N GLN A 13 -19.29 33.50 -2.11
CA GLN A 13 -19.33 33.22 -3.54
C GLN A 13 -19.47 31.71 -3.74
N LEU A 14 -20.39 31.29 -4.61
CA LEU A 14 -20.49 29.88 -5.00
C LEU A 14 -19.26 29.51 -5.84
N ALA A 15 -18.49 28.54 -5.35
CA ALA A 15 -17.29 28.04 -6.02
C ALA A 15 -17.61 26.85 -6.93
N GLY A 16 -18.54 25.98 -6.53
CA GLY A 16 -18.97 24.84 -7.35
C GLY A 16 -19.90 23.88 -6.61
N LYS A 17 -20.16 22.76 -7.27
CA LYS A 17 -21.04 21.67 -6.82
C LYS A 17 -20.40 20.33 -7.19
N ASP A 18 -20.57 19.30 -6.36
CA ASP A 18 -20.15 17.93 -6.67
C ASP A 18 -21.28 17.06 -7.27
N PHE A 19 -20.99 15.78 -7.51
CA PHE A 19 -21.97 14.83 -8.04
C PHE A 19 -23.05 14.43 -7.02
N GLU A 20 -22.74 14.52 -5.73
CA GLU A 20 -23.65 14.18 -4.64
C GLU A 20 -24.67 15.29 -4.36
N GLY A 21 -24.37 16.49 -4.84
CA GLY A 21 -25.27 17.63 -4.75
C GLY A 21 -24.78 18.73 -3.82
N ASN A 22 -23.65 18.53 -3.14
CA ASN A 22 -23.13 19.45 -2.13
C ASN A 22 -22.64 20.73 -2.80
N LEU A 23 -22.93 21.86 -2.17
CA LEU A 23 -22.59 23.20 -2.66
C LEU A 23 -21.40 23.75 -1.89
N TYR A 24 -20.41 24.28 -2.62
CA TYR A 24 -19.17 24.76 -2.04
C TYR A 24 -19.05 26.26 -2.19
N PHE A 25 -18.70 26.94 -1.11
CA PHE A 25 -18.68 28.39 -1.04
C PHE A 25 -17.34 28.92 -0.51
N GLU A 26 -16.95 30.08 -1.02
CA GLU A 26 -15.75 30.81 -0.61
C GLU A 26 -16.11 32.20 -0.11
N LYS A 27 -15.53 32.62 1.00
CA LYS A 27 -15.66 33.97 1.55
C LYS A 27 -14.28 34.52 1.92
N PRO A 28 -13.97 35.79 1.60
CA PRO A 28 -12.79 36.42 2.18
C PRO A 28 -12.89 36.42 3.72
N ASP A 29 -11.76 36.21 4.39
CA ASP A 29 -11.75 36.23 5.86
C ASP A 29 -12.08 37.65 6.36
N PRO A 30 -13.16 37.81 7.17
CA PRO A 30 -13.57 39.14 7.66
C PRO A 30 -12.50 39.80 8.55
N ASN A 31 -11.60 39.01 9.15
CA ASN A 31 -10.54 39.50 10.03
C ASN A 31 -9.24 39.78 9.27
N GLY A 32 -9.25 39.72 7.92
CA GLY A 32 -8.05 39.95 7.10
C GLY A 32 -7.05 38.79 7.13
N GLY A 33 -7.50 37.59 7.47
CA GLY A 33 -6.68 36.38 7.44
C GLY A 33 -6.08 36.10 6.04
N ARG A 34 -4.90 35.45 6.02
CA ARG A 34 -4.17 35.12 4.77
C ARG A 34 -4.99 34.25 3.80
N TYR A 35 -5.88 33.42 4.33
CA TYR A 35 -6.63 32.44 3.54
C TYR A 35 -8.13 32.72 3.60
N PRO A 36 -8.87 32.50 2.50
CA PRO A 36 -10.31 32.61 2.51
C PRO A 36 -10.94 31.51 3.38
N ARG A 37 -12.13 31.81 3.91
CA ARG A 37 -12.98 30.84 4.58
C ARG A 37 -13.75 30.07 3.52
N ARG A 38 -13.66 28.74 3.57
CA ARG A 38 -14.35 27.84 2.64
C ARG A 38 -15.29 26.95 3.43
N THR A 39 -16.51 26.81 2.94
CA THR A 39 -17.58 26.06 3.61
C THR A 39 -18.37 25.27 2.60
N VAL A 40 -18.98 24.19 3.07
CA VAL A 40 -19.82 23.29 2.27
C VAL A 40 -21.23 23.29 2.84
N GLU A 41 -22.22 23.31 1.95
CA GLU A 41 -23.62 23.05 2.28
C GLU A 41 -23.96 21.68 1.70
N LEU A 42 -24.19 20.73 2.58
CA LEU A 42 -24.47 19.35 2.20
C LEU A 42 -25.89 19.24 1.64
N ALA A 43 -26.06 18.46 0.57
CA ALA A 43 -27.36 18.27 -0.05
C ALA A 43 -28.33 17.50 0.87
N ASN A 44 -27.78 16.59 1.69
CA ASN A 44 -28.55 15.79 2.62
C ASN A 44 -28.60 16.48 3.99
N PRO A 45 -29.78 16.90 4.47
CA PRO A 45 -29.92 17.60 5.74
C PRO A 45 -29.61 16.72 6.95
N GLU A 46 -29.75 15.40 6.84
CA GLU A 46 -29.41 14.44 7.90
C GLU A 46 -27.89 14.36 8.16
N LEU A 47 -27.08 14.67 7.15
CA LEU A 47 -25.62 14.73 7.24
C LEU A 47 -25.13 16.09 7.76
N SER A 48 -25.99 16.87 8.43
CA SER A 48 -25.70 18.24 8.91
C SER A 48 -24.30 18.41 9.54
N GLU A 49 -23.82 19.66 9.63
CA GLU A 49 -22.49 20.03 10.16
C GLU A 49 -22.07 19.34 11.47
N ALA A 50 -23.01 18.84 12.28
CA ALA A 50 -22.74 18.06 13.49
C ALA A 50 -22.25 16.61 13.22
N ASN A 51 -22.66 16.01 12.10
CA ASN A 51 -22.31 14.67 11.63
C ASN A 51 -21.47 14.73 10.35
N TYR A 52 -20.64 15.77 10.22
CA TYR A 52 -19.67 15.90 9.15
C TYR A 52 -18.68 14.72 9.23
N ASP A 53 -18.82 13.75 8.32
CA ASP A 53 -17.82 12.70 8.11
C ASP A 53 -16.97 13.06 6.87
N ASP A 54 -15.65 13.07 7.06
CA ASP A 54 -14.68 13.26 5.98
C ASP A 54 -14.85 12.20 4.87
N ALA A 55 -15.49 11.06 5.15
CA ALA A 55 -15.78 10.04 4.15
C ALA A 55 -16.79 10.49 3.07
N ASN A 56 -17.68 11.44 3.39
CA ASN A 56 -18.78 11.85 2.52
C ASN A 56 -18.40 12.92 1.50
N ILE A 57 -17.17 13.44 1.52
CA ILE A 57 -16.75 14.49 0.59
C ILE A 57 -15.58 13.97 -0.24
N SER A 58 -15.62 14.23 -1.54
CA SER A 58 -14.50 13.86 -2.40
C SER A 58 -13.18 14.51 -1.93
N VAL A 59 -12.09 13.76 -2.01
CA VAL A 59 -10.76 14.21 -1.56
C VAL A 59 -10.33 15.54 -2.18
N GLN A 60 -10.73 15.80 -3.43
CA GLN A 60 -10.41 17.04 -4.13
C GLN A 60 -11.12 18.25 -3.52
N TRP A 61 -12.40 18.10 -3.17
CA TRP A 61 -13.15 19.13 -2.46
C TRP A 61 -12.63 19.32 -1.04
N GLN A 62 -12.22 18.25 -0.35
CA GLN A 62 -11.57 18.36 0.96
C GLN A 62 -10.27 19.15 0.89
N ALA A 63 -9.43 18.91 -0.12
CA ALA A 63 -8.19 19.66 -0.34
C ALA A 63 -8.47 21.16 -0.58
N TRP A 64 -9.53 21.46 -1.34
CA TRP A 64 -9.97 22.83 -1.53
C TRP A 64 -10.52 23.45 -0.23
N LEU A 65 -11.38 22.78 0.51
CA LEU A 65 -11.91 23.25 1.81
C LEU A 65 -10.79 23.52 2.83
N ARG A 66 -9.75 22.68 2.85
CA ARG A 66 -8.57 22.81 3.73
C ARG A 66 -7.55 23.83 3.26
N ASN A 67 -7.84 24.60 2.20
CA ASN A 67 -6.94 25.57 1.60
C ASN A 67 -5.58 24.98 1.14
N THR A 68 -5.47 23.66 0.96
CA THR A 68 -4.25 23.05 0.39
C THR A 68 -4.20 23.27 -1.13
N ARG A 69 -5.37 23.41 -1.76
CA ARG A 69 -5.53 23.76 -3.17
C ARG A 69 -6.10 25.17 -3.32
N LYS A 70 -5.60 25.96 -4.28
CA LYS A 70 -6.11 27.31 -4.55
C LYS A 70 -7.44 27.29 -5.31
N ASP A 71 -7.49 26.60 -6.45
CA ASP A 71 -8.65 26.59 -7.33
C ASP A 71 -9.60 25.44 -7.00
N PRO A 72 -10.93 25.63 -7.10
CA PRO A 72 -11.88 24.54 -6.88
C PRO A 72 -11.66 23.41 -7.89
N PRO A 73 -11.95 22.15 -7.51
CA PRO A 73 -11.86 21.03 -8.42
C PRO A 73 -12.90 21.13 -9.54
N THR A 74 -12.59 20.49 -10.67
CA THR A 74 -13.50 20.43 -11.82
C THR A 74 -14.27 19.11 -11.83
N LEU A 75 -15.47 19.10 -12.41
CA LEU A 75 -16.29 17.88 -12.50
C LEU A 75 -15.57 16.73 -13.21
N THR A 76 -14.82 17.03 -14.27
CA THR A 76 -14.02 16.03 -15.00
C THR A 76 -12.90 15.43 -14.14
N GLU A 77 -12.34 16.21 -13.22
CA GLU A 77 -11.28 15.75 -12.34
C GLU A 77 -11.83 14.79 -11.28
N ILE A 78 -13.00 15.12 -10.72
CA ILE A 78 -13.72 14.28 -9.76
C ILE A 78 -14.09 12.95 -10.42
N GLN A 79 -14.66 13.00 -11.62
CA GLN A 79 -15.04 11.80 -12.39
C GLN A 79 -13.83 10.88 -12.67
N ARG A 80 -12.68 11.47 -13.04
CA ARG A 80 -11.43 10.70 -13.26
C ARG A 80 -10.91 10.06 -11.96
N ASP A 81 -11.13 10.69 -10.82
CA ASP A 81 -10.75 10.14 -9.53
C ASP A 81 -11.63 8.96 -9.12
N GLU A 82 -12.95 9.08 -9.31
CA GLU A 82 -13.89 7.97 -9.12
C GLU A 82 -13.54 6.77 -10.00
N ALA A 83 -13.27 7.00 -11.29
CA ALA A 83 -12.83 5.94 -12.20
C ALA A 83 -11.53 5.26 -11.70
N ARG A 84 -10.56 6.05 -11.22
CA ARG A 84 -9.32 5.52 -10.65
C ARG A 84 -9.55 4.70 -9.37
N LYS A 85 -10.46 5.13 -8.49
CA LYS A 85 -10.84 4.39 -7.28
C LYS A 85 -11.41 3.02 -7.65
N LEU A 86 -12.38 2.98 -8.57
CA LEU A 86 -12.99 1.73 -9.04
C LEU A 86 -11.97 0.77 -9.64
N LEU A 87 -11.08 1.28 -10.50
CA LEU A 87 -10.01 0.47 -11.09
C LEU A 87 -9.04 -0.08 -10.04
N THR A 88 -8.70 0.72 -9.03
CA THR A 88 -7.82 0.29 -7.94
C THR A 88 -8.44 -0.84 -7.14
N VAL A 89 -9.73 -0.72 -6.79
CA VAL A 89 -10.46 -1.76 -6.07
C VAL A 89 -10.54 -3.06 -6.89
N ALA A 90 -10.82 -2.96 -8.19
CA ALA A 90 -10.86 -4.13 -9.06
C ALA A 90 -9.50 -4.85 -9.14
N ARG A 91 -8.39 -4.08 -9.26
CA ARG A 91 -7.03 -4.63 -9.29
C ARG A 91 -6.64 -5.26 -7.95
N ALA A 92 -6.97 -4.61 -6.84
CA ALA A 92 -6.71 -5.15 -5.50
C ALA A 92 -7.41 -6.49 -5.32
N LYS A 93 -8.70 -6.58 -5.69
CA LYS A 93 -9.46 -7.83 -5.63
C LYS A 93 -8.82 -8.95 -6.47
N ALA A 94 -8.35 -8.66 -7.67
CA ALA A 94 -7.69 -9.66 -8.52
C ALA A 94 -6.38 -10.17 -7.91
N LEU A 95 -5.59 -9.27 -7.31
CA LEU A 95 -4.36 -9.64 -6.61
C LEU A 95 -4.65 -10.47 -5.36
N ASP A 96 -5.67 -10.11 -4.59
CA ASP A 96 -6.09 -10.87 -3.41
C ASP A 96 -6.51 -12.29 -3.79
N GLN A 97 -7.27 -12.44 -4.89
CA GLN A 97 -7.64 -13.77 -5.40
C GLN A 97 -6.41 -14.59 -5.80
N ALA A 98 -5.53 -14.03 -6.62
CA ALA A 98 -4.30 -14.71 -7.02
C ALA A 98 -3.41 -15.08 -5.82
N TRP A 99 -3.39 -14.22 -4.79
CA TRP A 99 -2.68 -14.50 -3.55
C TRP A 99 -3.29 -15.66 -2.76
N GLN A 100 -4.63 -15.71 -2.65
CA GLN A 100 -5.31 -16.82 -1.99
C GLN A 100 -5.10 -18.14 -2.74
N ASP A 101 -5.19 -18.14 -4.07
CA ASP A 101 -4.95 -19.32 -4.89
C ASP A 101 -3.52 -19.83 -4.71
N ARG A 102 -2.53 -18.91 -4.79
CA ARG A 102 -1.13 -19.26 -4.56
C ARG A 102 -0.88 -19.81 -3.15
N LYS A 103 -1.55 -19.24 -2.15
CA LYS A 103 -1.47 -19.70 -0.77
C LYS A 103 -2.07 -21.10 -0.62
N ALA A 104 -3.18 -21.40 -1.30
CA ALA A 104 -3.81 -22.72 -1.29
C ALA A 104 -2.92 -23.77 -1.96
N GLU A 105 -2.33 -23.46 -3.13
CA GLU A 105 -1.37 -24.33 -3.82
C GLU A 105 -0.18 -24.70 -2.91
N LEU A 106 0.43 -23.70 -2.29
CA LEU A 106 1.56 -23.92 -1.38
C LEU A 106 1.17 -24.75 -0.15
N ALA A 107 -0.05 -24.58 0.37
CA ALA A 107 -0.54 -25.40 1.47
C ALA A 107 -0.73 -26.87 1.06
N LEU A 108 -1.20 -27.12 -0.17
CA LEU A 108 -1.31 -28.47 -0.72
C LEU A 108 0.07 -29.11 -0.92
N GLU A 109 1.02 -28.37 -1.50
CA GLU A 109 2.40 -28.84 -1.69
C GLU A 109 3.08 -29.20 -0.35
N GLN A 110 2.91 -28.35 0.67
CA GLN A 110 3.42 -28.63 2.02
C GLN A 110 2.75 -29.84 2.65
N ALA A 111 1.43 -30.00 2.48
CA ALA A 111 0.72 -31.18 2.96
C ALA A 111 1.21 -32.46 2.28
N GLN A 112 1.39 -32.44 0.96
CA GLN A 112 1.95 -33.56 0.20
C GLN A 112 3.37 -33.91 0.66
N GLY A 113 4.24 -32.91 0.80
CA GLY A 113 5.60 -33.10 1.33
C GLY A 113 5.60 -33.71 2.73
N ARG A 114 4.70 -33.26 3.62
CA ARG A 114 4.54 -33.83 4.97
C ARG A 114 4.08 -35.28 4.94
N GLN A 115 3.15 -35.64 4.06
CA GLN A 115 2.68 -37.02 3.91
C GLN A 115 3.79 -37.93 3.36
N ALA A 116 4.60 -37.44 2.40
CA ALA A 116 5.74 -38.20 1.87
C ALA A 116 6.79 -38.50 2.95
N ILE A 117 7.12 -37.51 3.80
CA ILE A 117 8.05 -37.71 4.93
C ILE A 117 7.50 -38.72 5.95
N LEU A 118 6.21 -38.63 6.30
CA LEU A 118 5.57 -39.59 7.21
C LEU A 118 5.53 -41.01 6.61
N GLY A 119 5.26 -41.16 5.32
CA GLY A 119 5.27 -42.44 4.62
C GLY A 119 6.65 -43.09 4.61
N LEU A 120 7.71 -42.30 4.39
CA LEU A 120 9.10 -42.78 4.44
C LEU A 120 9.50 -43.23 5.84
N ALA A 121 9.15 -42.48 6.88
CA ALA A 121 9.41 -42.85 8.28
C ALA A 121 8.65 -44.12 8.72
N SER A 122 7.45 -44.34 8.18
CA SER A 122 6.63 -45.53 8.47
C SER A 122 7.15 -46.79 7.77
N SER A 123 7.78 -46.66 6.59
CA SER A 123 8.47 -47.80 5.94
C SER A 123 9.80 -48.11 6.61
N ALA A 124 10.55 -47.10 7.06
CA ALA A 124 11.81 -47.29 7.79
C ALA A 124 11.60 -48.04 9.12
N SER A 125 10.51 -47.77 9.84
CA SER A 125 10.15 -48.47 11.07
C SER A 125 9.55 -49.88 10.86
N LYS A 126 9.24 -50.27 9.61
CA LYS A 126 8.79 -51.63 9.25
C LYS A 126 9.93 -52.54 8.80
N ALA A 127 11.08 -51.97 8.44
CA ALA A 127 12.29 -52.71 8.08
C ALA A 127 13.13 -53.12 9.31
N ASP A 128 12.95 -52.45 10.46
CA ASP A 128 13.72 -52.66 11.70
C ASP A 128 13.22 -53.84 12.57
N SER A 129 12.63 -54.88 11.97
CA SER A 129 12.20 -56.11 12.67
C SER A 129 12.68 -57.42 12.03
N ALA A 130 13.55 -57.33 11.03
CA ALA A 130 14.26 -58.49 10.51
C ALA A 130 15.72 -58.11 10.30
N GLU A 131 16.60 -58.75 11.08
CA GLU A 131 18.06 -58.77 10.95
C GLU A 131 18.84 -57.50 11.31
N GLU A 132 19.62 -57.54 12.40
CA GLU A 132 21.04 -57.93 12.27
C GLU A 132 21.80 -57.99 13.61
N THR A 133 22.51 -59.10 13.76
CA THR A 133 23.77 -59.20 14.50
C THR A 133 24.90 -58.50 13.73
N ALA A 134 25.59 -57.60 14.45
CA ALA A 134 27.04 -57.46 14.50
C ALA A 134 27.85 -56.92 13.28
N THR A 135 28.48 -55.77 13.57
CA THR A 135 29.91 -55.42 13.35
C THR A 135 30.31 -54.54 12.16
N SER A 136 30.87 -53.38 12.54
CA SER A 136 31.86 -52.50 11.91
C SER A 136 32.55 -52.94 10.61
N ALA A 137 32.66 -52.02 9.63
CA ALA A 137 33.88 -51.26 9.34
C ALA A 137 33.78 -50.41 8.06
N ALA A 138 34.17 -49.14 8.18
CA ALA A 138 34.90 -48.27 7.24
C ALA A 138 34.74 -48.41 5.70
N GLY A 139 34.40 -47.29 5.04
CA GLY A 139 34.95 -46.97 3.71
C GLY A 139 34.16 -46.05 2.80
N SER A 140 34.73 -44.86 2.54
CA SER A 140 34.65 -44.07 1.30
C SER A 140 33.42 -43.18 1.02
N SER A 141 33.60 -41.93 1.43
CA SER A 141 33.13 -40.68 0.83
C SER A 141 33.19 -40.60 -0.70
N GLY A 142 32.29 -39.80 -1.28
CA GLY A 142 32.66 -38.92 -2.39
C GLY A 142 31.65 -38.74 -3.52
N GLU A 143 30.42 -38.29 -3.25
CA GLU A 143 29.56 -37.74 -4.35
C GLU A 143 28.37 -36.89 -3.86
N GLU A 144 27.90 -37.04 -2.62
CA GLU A 144 26.73 -36.31 -2.12
C GLU A 144 26.99 -34.87 -1.62
N ASP A 145 28.25 -34.50 -1.35
CA ASP A 145 28.58 -33.17 -0.79
C ASP A 145 28.54 -32.02 -1.81
N SER A 146 28.61 -32.34 -3.11
CA SER A 146 28.64 -31.33 -4.16
C SER A 146 27.25 -30.69 -4.42
N ALA A 147 26.18 -31.50 -4.36
CA ALA A 147 24.81 -31.04 -4.61
C ALA A 147 24.24 -30.22 -3.44
N LYS A 148 24.54 -30.61 -2.19
CA LYS A 148 24.13 -29.88 -0.98
C LYS A 148 24.86 -28.53 -0.84
N SER A 149 26.10 -28.44 -1.32
CA SER A 149 26.89 -27.20 -1.36
C SER A 149 26.34 -26.18 -2.38
N ALA A 150 25.91 -26.64 -3.55
CA ALA A 150 25.29 -25.78 -4.57
C ALA A 150 23.93 -25.22 -4.12
N ALA A 151 23.09 -26.05 -3.49
CA ALA A 151 21.79 -25.63 -2.96
C ALA A 151 21.92 -24.63 -1.79
N ARG A 152 22.91 -24.82 -0.90
CA ARG A 152 23.21 -23.85 0.17
C ARG A 152 23.66 -22.50 -0.38
N LYS A 153 24.52 -22.49 -1.40
CA LYS A 153 24.98 -21.25 -2.05
C LYS A 153 23.84 -20.47 -2.69
N GLN A 154 22.89 -21.14 -3.35
CA GLN A 154 21.74 -20.46 -3.96
C GLN A 154 20.77 -19.88 -2.93
N ILE A 155 20.57 -20.56 -1.79
CA ILE A 155 19.73 -20.05 -0.71
C ILE A 155 20.40 -18.86 -0.03
N GLU A 156 21.72 -18.93 0.19
CA GLU A 156 22.51 -17.84 0.77
C GLU A 156 22.60 -16.62 -0.17
N GLU A 157 22.71 -16.84 -1.48
CA GLU A 157 22.68 -15.78 -2.50
C GLU A 157 21.29 -15.13 -2.61
N ARG A 158 20.22 -15.91 -2.47
CA ARG A 158 18.83 -15.41 -2.50
C ARG A 158 18.43 -14.71 -1.20
N GLU A 159 18.95 -15.13 -0.06
CA GLU A 159 18.85 -14.40 1.21
C GLU A 159 19.70 -13.14 1.20
N ALA A 160 20.91 -13.18 0.63
CA ALA A 160 21.75 -12.01 0.42
C ALA A 160 21.06 -11.00 -0.51
N ALA A 161 20.40 -11.45 -1.58
CA ALA A 161 19.61 -10.59 -2.48
C ALA A 161 18.37 -9.99 -1.80
N ARG A 162 17.69 -10.75 -0.93
CA ARG A 162 16.58 -10.23 -0.09
C ARG A 162 17.06 -9.23 0.96
N LYS A 163 18.24 -9.47 1.55
CA LYS A 163 18.87 -8.59 2.55
C LYS A 163 19.52 -7.35 1.92
N ALA A 164 19.90 -7.41 0.65
CA ALA A 164 20.49 -6.31 -0.10
C ALA A 164 19.48 -5.24 -0.57
N GLY A 165 18.17 -5.54 -0.53
CA GLY A 165 17.11 -4.61 -0.94
C GLY A 165 17.09 -4.34 -2.46
N PHE A 166 15.90 -4.04 -2.99
CA PHE A 166 15.73 -3.69 -4.41
C PHE A 166 16.44 -2.36 -4.72
N LYS A 167 17.48 -2.41 -5.56
CA LYS A 167 18.17 -1.22 -6.09
C LYS A 167 17.61 -0.93 -7.49
N PRO A 168 16.84 0.16 -7.68
CA PRO A 168 16.43 0.55 -9.03
C PRO A 168 17.69 0.87 -9.85
N GLN A 169 17.76 0.35 -11.07
CA GLN A 169 18.87 0.60 -11.99
C GLN A 169 18.78 2.05 -12.48
N VAL A 170 19.36 2.96 -11.69
CA VAL A 170 19.56 4.36 -12.08
C VAL A 170 20.79 4.40 -13.00
N GLN A 171 20.58 4.82 -14.24
CA GLN A 171 21.69 5.05 -15.17
C GLN A 171 22.51 6.24 -14.68
N GLN A 172 23.78 5.95 -14.36
CA GLN A 172 24.96 6.82 -14.25
C GLN A 172 24.72 8.30 -13.92
N GLY A 173 25.03 8.62 -12.66
CA GLY A 173 25.18 9.96 -12.10
C GLY A 173 25.65 9.84 -10.66
N ASP A 174 26.81 9.22 -10.46
CA ASP A 174 27.45 9.03 -9.13
C ASP A 174 27.71 10.39 -8.48
N SER A 175 26.87 10.80 -7.51
CA SER A 175 27.18 11.72 -6.39
C SER A 175 25.98 11.93 -5.44
N PHE A 176 25.08 10.96 -5.26
CA PHE A 176 24.00 11.11 -4.29
C PHE A 176 24.41 10.55 -2.92
N GLU A 177 25.00 11.40 -2.08
CA GLU A 177 25.20 11.12 -0.66
C GLU A 177 23.98 11.63 0.14
N PRO A 178 23.24 10.77 0.87
CA PRO A 178 22.15 11.24 1.70
C PRO A 178 22.72 12.00 2.91
N GLN A 179 22.53 13.32 2.95
CA GLN A 179 22.82 14.10 4.15
C GLN A 179 21.93 13.63 5.31
N ALA A 180 22.55 13.39 6.47
CA ALA A 180 21.82 13.07 7.69
C ALA A 180 20.93 14.26 8.10
N TRP A 181 19.65 14.00 8.33
CA TRP A 181 18.70 15.02 8.75
C TRP A 181 19.07 15.56 10.14
N SER A 182 19.67 16.77 10.18
CA SER A 182 19.99 17.47 11.43
C SER A 182 18.97 18.60 11.69
N PRO A 183 18.03 18.46 12.65
CA PRO A 183 17.13 19.56 12.98
C PRO A 183 17.93 20.70 13.63
N VAL A 184 17.87 21.90 13.05
CA VAL A 184 18.52 23.09 13.61
C VAL A 184 17.70 23.58 14.80
N ALA A 185 18.20 23.37 16.02
CA ALA A 185 17.60 23.92 17.24
C ALA A 185 17.75 25.45 17.26
N THR A 186 16.68 26.17 16.98
CA THR A 186 16.66 27.64 17.05
C THR A 186 16.69 28.07 18.52
N ARG A 187 17.79 28.64 19.00
CA ARG A 187 17.80 29.36 20.30
C ARG A 187 16.95 30.61 20.17
N ARG A 188 15.82 30.67 20.87
CA ARG A 188 15.07 31.92 21.07
C ARG A 188 15.93 32.88 21.91
N ARG A 189 16.04 34.13 21.45
CA ARG A 189 16.48 35.26 22.26
C ARG A 189 15.29 35.89 22.95
#